data_AF-A0A353KSY5-F1
#
_entry.id   AF-A0A353KSY5-F1
#
_cell.length_a   1.000
_cell.length_b   1.000
_cell.length_c   1.000
_cell.angle_alpha   90.00
_cell.angle_beta   90.00
_cell.angle_gamma   90.00
#
_symmetry.space_group_name_H-M   'P 1'
#
loop_
_entity.id
_entity.type
_entity.pdbx_description
1 polymer ?
#
loop_
_entity_poly.entity_id
_entity_poly.type
_entity_poly.pdbx_seq_one_letter_code
_entity_poly.pdbx_strand_id
1 'polypeptide(L)'
;MKEITVTDSAVRAESVTYIYERLKSLAEETGGEAKLKFGARATIRIKCPSSFADFLRSETEDKIADVVAVNYKYVYFKKRIEAAGLSALDREILYSAIIAADVEDDKRYVVRKIRQFEEYPIDGLFNFRLQPLKRKWSEIAGYIPSYFSKSQLKEFVAYLIGEKRGKRARVDGGEVYDVNFNRLKRTLLTGKNEEGRIIREVILSACGDVDVMTKLPEKDEKYLREFYGKRAHFLF
;
A
#
# COMPACT_ATOMS: atom_id res chain seq x y z
N MET A 1 9.69 -20.59 22.59
CA MET A 1 9.88 -19.94 21.28
C MET A 1 8.66 -20.28 20.43
N LYS A 2 8.03 -19.28 19.84
CA LYS A 2 6.96 -19.45 18.85
C LYS A 2 7.50 -19.09 17.47
N GLU A 3 6.97 -19.73 16.44
CA GLU A 3 7.32 -19.47 15.05
C GLU A 3 6.07 -19.00 14.29
N ILE A 4 6.22 -17.96 13.49
CA ILE A 4 5.21 -17.45 12.56
C ILE A 4 5.79 -17.56 11.17
N THR A 5 5.07 -18.22 10.26
CA THR A 5 5.50 -18.39 8.88
C THR A 5 4.59 -17.62 7.95
N VAL A 6 5.17 -16.80 7.06
CA VAL A 6 4.45 -16.09 6.00
C VAL A 6 4.97 -16.58 4.67
N THR A 7 4.07 -16.94 3.74
CA THR A 7 4.46 -17.35 2.39
C THR A 7 3.61 -16.69 1.31
N ASP A 8 4.22 -16.48 0.16
CA ASP A 8 3.52 -16.12 -1.07
C ASP A 8 4.18 -16.85 -2.26
N SER A 9 3.47 -16.91 -3.38
CA SER A 9 3.98 -17.30 -4.68
C SER A 9 5.30 -16.58 -5.02
N ALA A 10 6.22 -17.26 -5.72
CA ALA A 10 7.51 -16.70 -6.10
C ALA A 10 7.38 -15.40 -6.94
N VAL A 11 6.31 -15.28 -7.73
CA VAL A 11 6.02 -14.08 -8.54
C VAL A 11 5.69 -12.84 -7.69
N ARG A 12 5.40 -13.00 -6.40
CA ARG A 12 5.15 -11.91 -5.44
C ARG A 12 6.24 -11.81 -4.36
N ALA A 13 7.47 -12.26 -4.67
CA ALA A 13 8.60 -12.19 -3.74
C ALA A 13 8.80 -10.78 -3.12
N GLU A 14 8.57 -9.71 -3.88
CA GLU A 14 8.70 -8.33 -3.39
C GLU A 14 7.71 -7.99 -2.27
N SER A 15 6.50 -8.56 -2.28
CA SER A 15 5.53 -8.38 -1.18
C SER A 15 6.00 -9.06 0.11
N VAL A 16 6.67 -10.20 -0.03
CA VAL A 16 7.25 -10.93 1.10
C VAL A 16 8.50 -10.19 1.62
N THR A 17 9.35 -9.68 0.72
CA THR A 17 10.47 -8.80 1.10
C THR A 17 9.99 -7.56 1.85
N TYR A 18 8.91 -6.92 1.39
CA TYR A 18 8.28 -5.78 2.08
C TYR A 18 7.91 -6.12 3.52
N ILE A 19 7.23 -7.26 3.75
CA ILE A 19 6.85 -7.67 5.11
C ILE A 19 8.12 -7.93 5.96
N TYR A 20 9.11 -8.62 5.40
CA TYR A 20 10.36 -8.91 6.10
C TYR A 20 11.09 -7.65 6.54
N GLU A 21 11.27 -6.67 5.66
CA GLU A 21 11.94 -5.40 5.96
C GLU A 21 11.26 -4.61 7.08
N ARG A 22 9.93 -4.78 7.25
CA ARG A 22 9.16 -4.10 8.30
C ARG A 22 9.18 -4.84 9.64
N LEU A 23 9.38 -6.16 9.64
CA LEU A 23 9.32 -6.97 10.85
C LEU A 23 10.69 -7.40 11.36
N LYS A 24 11.76 -7.31 10.54
CA LYS A 24 13.10 -7.80 10.91
C LYS A 24 13.61 -7.15 12.20
N SER A 25 13.69 -5.82 12.22
CA SER A 25 14.18 -5.07 13.39
C SER A 25 13.31 -5.32 14.62
N LEU A 26 11.99 -5.38 14.44
CA LEU A 26 11.06 -5.65 15.52
C LEU A 26 11.23 -7.06 16.12
N ALA A 27 11.48 -8.06 15.28
CA ALA A 27 11.78 -9.42 15.73
C ALA A 27 13.11 -9.48 16.49
N GLU A 28 14.14 -8.76 16.03
CA GLU A 28 15.45 -8.70 16.69
C GLU A 28 15.35 -7.98 18.05
N GLU A 29 14.65 -6.85 18.12
CA GLU A 29 14.43 -6.07 19.36
C GLU A 29 13.67 -6.84 20.44
N THR A 30 12.82 -7.79 20.06
CA THR A 30 12.06 -8.66 20.98
C THR A 30 12.81 -9.95 21.35
N GLY A 31 14.09 -10.07 21.00
CA GLY A 31 14.93 -11.24 21.29
C GLY A 31 14.67 -12.44 20.38
N GLY A 32 14.09 -12.20 19.20
CA GLY A 32 13.77 -13.18 18.18
C GLY A 32 14.70 -13.14 16.97
N GLU A 33 14.29 -13.82 15.89
CA GLU A 33 14.94 -13.77 14.58
C GLU A 33 13.91 -13.77 13.46
N ALA A 34 14.18 -13.07 12.36
CA ALA A 34 13.41 -13.18 11.12
C ALA A 34 14.33 -13.66 9.99
N LYS A 35 13.89 -14.66 9.21
CA LYS A 35 14.64 -15.22 8.08
C LYS A 35 13.79 -15.19 6.81
N LEU A 36 14.36 -14.65 5.74
CA LEU A 36 13.78 -14.61 4.41
C LEU A 36 14.41 -15.70 3.54
N LYS A 37 13.59 -16.47 2.84
CA LYS A 37 14.02 -17.50 1.88
C LYS A 37 13.24 -17.38 0.57
N PHE A 38 13.95 -17.52 -0.53
CA PHE A 38 13.37 -17.63 -1.86
C PHE A 38 13.54 -19.06 -2.41
N GLY A 39 12.52 -19.55 -3.10
CA GLY A 39 12.49 -20.87 -3.72
C GLY A 39 11.23 -20.98 -4.58
N ALA A 40 10.54 -22.12 -4.54
CA ALA A 40 9.22 -22.26 -5.18
C ALA A 40 8.19 -21.24 -4.64
N ARG A 41 8.40 -20.80 -3.40
CA ARG A 41 7.64 -19.76 -2.71
C ARG A 41 8.60 -18.81 -2.02
N ALA A 42 8.20 -17.56 -1.88
CA ALA A 42 8.89 -16.61 -1.01
C ALA A 42 8.36 -16.82 0.41
N THR A 43 9.26 -16.97 1.38
CA THR A 43 8.93 -17.38 2.75
C THR A 43 9.66 -16.53 3.77
N ILE A 44 8.94 -16.07 4.78
CA ILE A 44 9.49 -15.49 6.02
C ILE A 44 9.22 -16.47 7.14
N ARG A 45 10.24 -16.73 7.97
CA ARG A 45 10.07 -17.38 9.27
C ARG A 45 10.48 -16.40 10.35
N ILE A 46 9.56 -16.10 11.26
CA ILE A 46 9.77 -15.19 12.38
C ILE A 46 9.69 -16.03 13.65
N LYS A 47 10.79 -16.10 14.39
CA LYS A 47 10.84 -16.75 15.70
C LYS A 47 10.92 -15.70 16.78
N CYS A 48 10.19 -15.90 17.87
CA CYS A 48 10.19 -14.98 18.99
C CYS A 48 9.92 -15.68 20.34
N PRO A 49 10.28 -15.03 21.45
CA PRO A 49 9.84 -15.46 22.78
C PRO A 49 8.32 -15.48 22.89
N SER A 50 7.78 -16.41 23.68
CA SER A 50 6.33 -16.59 23.81
C SER A 50 5.62 -15.34 24.35
N SER A 51 6.30 -14.52 25.15
CA SER A 51 5.78 -13.25 25.68
C SER A 51 5.50 -12.19 24.62
N PHE A 52 6.18 -12.25 23.47
CA PHE A 52 6.01 -11.29 22.36
C PHE A 52 5.25 -11.90 21.17
N ALA A 53 4.85 -13.17 21.25
CA ALA A 53 4.25 -13.89 20.12
C ALA A 53 2.95 -13.25 19.61
N ASP A 54 2.10 -12.77 20.52
CA ASP A 54 0.82 -12.14 20.14
C ASP A 54 1.04 -10.76 19.51
N PHE A 55 2.00 -10.00 20.03
CA PHE A 55 2.38 -8.70 19.47
C PHE A 55 2.95 -8.85 18.06
N LEU A 56 3.97 -9.70 17.88
CA LEU A 56 4.55 -9.95 16.55
C LEU A 56 3.56 -10.56 15.58
N ARG A 57 2.62 -11.39 16.05
CA ARG A 57 1.53 -11.89 15.20
C ARG A 57 0.63 -10.75 14.72
N SER A 58 0.22 -9.85 15.61
CA SER A 58 -0.59 -8.68 15.24
C SER A 58 0.11 -7.81 14.20
N GLU A 59 1.40 -7.53 14.39
CA GLU A 59 2.20 -6.76 13.43
C GLU A 59 2.35 -7.51 12.10
N THR A 60 2.52 -8.83 12.14
CA THR A 60 2.56 -9.67 10.92
C THR A 60 1.24 -9.61 10.17
N GLU A 61 0.11 -9.75 10.85
CA GLU A 61 -1.23 -9.65 10.28
C GLU A 61 -1.48 -8.26 9.65
N ASP A 62 -1.02 -7.18 10.28
CA ASP A 62 -1.11 -5.82 9.72
C ASP A 62 -0.30 -5.66 8.43
N LYS A 63 0.92 -6.20 8.36
CA LYS A 63 1.74 -6.13 7.14
C LYS A 63 1.24 -7.03 6.02
N ILE A 64 0.65 -8.18 6.36
CA ILE A 64 -0.09 -8.98 5.36
C ILE A 64 -1.30 -8.19 4.84
N ALA A 65 -2.00 -7.47 5.71
CA ALA A 65 -3.12 -6.63 5.30
C ALA A 65 -2.69 -5.49 4.38
N ASP A 66 -1.53 -4.85 4.61
CA ASP A 66 -0.93 -3.89 3.67
C ASP A 66 -0.69 -4.55 2.29
N VAL A 67 -0.07 -5.73 2.26
CA VAL A 67 0.19 -6.46 1.00
C VAL A 67 -1.10 -6.77 0.24
N VAL A 68 -2.15 -7.23 0.93
CA VAL A 68 -3.41 -7.54 0.26
C VAL A 68 -4.12 -6.26 -0.21
N ALA A 69 -4.30 -5.28 0.68
CA ALA A 69 -5.06 -4.07 0.38
C ALA A 69 -4.37 -3.17 -0.66
N VAL A 70 -3.04 -3.27 -0.80
CA VAL A 70 -2.26 -2.47 -1.77
C VAL A 70 -1.77 -3.32 -2.94
N ASN A 71 -0.90 -4.31 -2.75
CA ASN A 71 -0.27 -5.04 -3.87
C ASN A 71 -1.25 -5.93 -4.63
N TYR A 72 -2.03 -6.76 -3.92
CA TYR A 72 -2.99 -7.63 -4.59
C TYR A 72 -4.06 -6.82 -5.30
N LYS A 73 -4.53 -5.75 -4.66
CA LYS A 73 -5.51 -4.82 -5.22
C LYS A 73 -4.98 -4.07 -6.44
N TYR A 74 -3.75 -3.55 -6.37
CA TYR A 74 -3.05 -2.92 -7.48
C TYR A 74 -2.98 -3.85 -8.70
N VAL A 75 -2.48 -5.08 -8.51
CA VAL A 75 -2.41 -6.08 -9.58
C VAL A 75 -3.80 -6.46 -10.10
N TYR A 76 -4.82 -6.48 -9.23
CA TYR A 76 -6.20 -6.76 -9.61
C TYR A 76 -6.78 -5.68 -10.53
N PHE A 77 -6.61 -4.41 -10.15
CA PHE A 77 -7.09 -3.25 -10.89
C PHE A 77 -6.34 -3.01 -12.18
N LYS A 78 -5.00 -3.10 -12.17
CA LYS A 78 -4.19 -2.94 -13.38
C LYS A 78 -4.55 -3.93 -14.49
N LYS A 79 -5.09 -5.11 -14.14
CA LYS A 79 -5.57 -6.12 -15.09
C LYS A 79 -7.01 -5.90 -15.60
N ARG A 80 -7.79 -5.02 -14.98
CA ARG A 80 -9.25 -4.89 -15.22
C ARG A 80 -9.68 -3.48 -15.60
N ILE A 81 -8.92 -2.47 -15.20
CA ILE A 81 -9.21 -1.07 -15.48
C ILE A 81 -8.23 -0.62 -16.56
N GLU A 82 -8.74 -0.48 -17.78
CA GLU A 82 -7.98 -0.03 -18.94
C GLU A 82 -7.70 1.47 -18.88
N ALA A 83 -8.74 2.28 -18.65
CA ALA A 83 -8.70 3.74 -18.64
C ALA A 83 -7.96 4.33 -19.85
N ALA A 84 -8.41 4.00 -21.06
CA ALA A 84 -7.72 4.25 -22.33
C ALA A 84 -7.41 5.74 -22.61
N GLY A 85 -8.15 6.67 -21.99
CA GLY A 85 -7.95 8.11 -22.11
C GLY A 85 -6.81 8.69 -21.25
N LEU A 86 -6.12 7.85 -20.46
CA LEU A 86 -5.05 8.26 -19.54
C LEU A 86 -3.66 7.86 -20.03
N SER A 87 -2.66 8.72 -19.74
CA SER A 87 -1.25 8.36 -19.91
C SER A 87 -0.85 7.21 -18.96
N ALA A 88 0.36 6.65 -19.15
CA ALA A 88 0.86 5.61 -18.25
C ALA A 88 0.91 6.08 -16.79
N LEU A 89 1.44 7.28 -16.55
CA LEU A 89 1.52 7.85 -15.20
C LEU A 89 0.14 8.19 -14.63
N ASP A 90 -0.75 8.78 -15.44
CA ASP A 90 -2.11 9.10 -15.00
C ASP A 90 -2.88 7.82 -14.56
N ARG A 91 -2.65 6.69 -15.24
CA ARG A 91 -3.21 5.39 -14.82
C ARG A 91 -2.64 4.90 -13.50
N GLU A 92 -1.33 5.03 -13.28
CA GLU A 92 -0.72 4.67 -11.99
C GLU A 92 -1.24 5.56 -10.83
N ILE A 93 -1.54 6.83 -11.12
CA ILE A 93 -2.19 7.76 -10.17
C ILE A 93 -3.64 7.33 -9.90
N LEU A 94 -4.40 6.98 -10.95
CA LEU A 94 -5.76 6.45 -10.81
C LEU A 94 -5.79 5.21 -9.91
N TYR A 95 -4.91 4.23 -10.16
CA TYR A 95 -4.84 3.02 -9.33
C TYR A 95 -4.50 3.34 -7.88
N SER A 96 -3.53 4.24 -7.65
CA SER A 96 -3.17 4.70 -6.30
C SER A 96 -4.36 5.36 -5.59
N ALA A 97 -5.13 6.19 -6.29
CA ALA A 97 -6.29 6.87 -5.74
C ALA A 97 -7.43 5.92 -5.38
N ILE A 98 -7.75 4.97 -6.27
CA ILE A 98 -8.79 3.95 -5.99
C ILE A 98 -8.38 3.08 -4.80
N ILE A 99 -7.09 2.69 -4.70
CA ILE A 99 -6.59 1.93 -3.54
C ILE A 99 -6.70 2.78 -2.26
N ALA A 100 -6.27 4.03 -2.29
CA ALA A 100 -6.27 4.92 -1.14
C ALA A 100 -7.67 5.23 -0.58
N ALA A 101 -8.70 5.17 -1.44
CA ALA A 101 -10.08 5.45 -1.05
C ALA A 101 -10.52 4.55 0.13
N ASP A 102 -10.20 3.24 0.07
CA ASP A 102 -10.71 2.21 0.97
C ASP A 102 -9.62 1.29 1.56
N VAL A 103 -8.34 1.68 1.47
CA VAL A 103 -7.20 0.91 2.00
C VAL A 103 -7.38 0.52 3.47
N GLU A 104 -7.85 1.44 4.33
CA GLU A 104 -8.04 1.18 5.76
C GLU A 104 -9.19 0.19 6.03
N ASP A 105 -10.25 0.24 5.23
CA ASP A 105 -11.38 -0.69 5.36
C ASP A 105 -11.00 -2.09 4.90
N ASP A 106 -10.29 -2.17 3.79
CA ASP A 106 -9.77 -3.43 3.25
C ASP A 106 -8.76 -4.05 4.22
N LYS A 107 -7.84 -3.26 4.79
CA LYS A 107 -6.91 -3.75 5.80
C LYS A 107 -7.64 -4.34 7.01
N ARG A 108 -8.60 -3.59 7.57
CA ARG A 108 -9.42 -4.05 8.70
C ARG A 108 -10.16 -5.34 8.37
N TYR A 109 -10.71 -5.45 7.16
CA TYR A 109 -11.38 -6.65 6.70
C TYR A 109 -10.41 -7.84 6.62
N VAL A 110 -9.23 -7.64 6.01
CA VAL A 110 -8.21 -8.69 5.86
C VAL A 110 -7.78 -9.22 7.21
N VAL A 111 -7.34 -8.35 8.12
CA VAL A 111 -6.92 -8.73 9.49
C VAL A 111 -8.00 -9.56 10.18
N ARG A 112 -9.27 -9.12 10.14
CA ARG A 112 -10.39 -9.86 10.73
C ARG A 112 -10.58 -11.26 10.17
N LYS A 113 -10.20 -11.53 8.91
CA LYS A 113 -10.40 -12.82 8.22
C LYS A 113 -9.20 -13.76 8.31
N ILE A 114 -8.01 -13.22 8.57
CA ILE A 114 -6.76 -13.98 8.62
C ILE A 114 -6.21 -14.13 10.04
N ARG A 115 -6.92 -13.68 11.07
CA ARG A 115 -6.44 -13.74 12.46
C ARG A 115 -6.14 -15.16 12.94
N GLN A 116 -5.15 -15.26 13.84
CA GLN A 116 -4.85 -16.45 14.67
C GLN A 116 -4.32 -17.68 13.90
N PHE A 117 -3.61 -17.47 12.80
CA PHE A 117 -2.82 -18.53 12.17
C PHE A 117 -1.38 -18.54 12.68
N GLU A 118 -0.74 -19.70 12.64
CA GLU A 118 0.71 -19.82 12.76
C GLU A 118 1.40 -19.76 11.37
N GLU A 119 0.66 -20.13 10.31
CA GLU A 119 1.11 -20.08 8.93
C GLU A 119 0.17 -19.26 8.03
N TYR A 120 0.75 -18.32 7.29
CA TYR A 120 0.03 -17.39 6.42
C TYR A 120 0.43 -17.56 4.96
N PRO A 121 -0.19 -18.48 4.20
CA PRO A 121 -0.08 -18.50 2.75
C PRO A 121 -0.96 -17.37 2.16
N ILE A 122 -0.39 -16.20 1.90
CA ILE A 122 -1.13 -14.98 1.52
C ILE A 122 -1.99 -15.21 0.27
N ASP A 123 -1.44 -15.82 -0.77
CA ASP A 123 -2.13 -16.17 -2.00
C ASP A 123 -3.30 -17.15 -1.76
N GLY A 124 -3.10 -18.16 -0.91
CA GLY A 124 -4.14 -19.10 -0.49
C GLY A 124 -5.26 -18.38 0.28
N LEU A 125 -4.90 -17.59 1.29
CA LEU A 125 -5.86 -16.78 2.05
C LEU A 125 -6.66 -15.86 1.13
N PHE A 126 -6.00 -15.21 0.18
CA PHE A 126 -6.65 -14.36 -0.80
C PHE A 126 -7.64 -15.14 -1.70
N ASN A 127 -7.21 -16.28 -2.24
CA ASN A 127 -8.02 -17.07 -3.17
C ASN A 127 -9.16 -17.84 -2.52
N PHE A 128 -9.09 -18.13 -1.22
CA PHE A 128 -10.11 -18.94 -0.54
C PHE A 128 -10.91 -18.16 0.51
N ARG A 129 -10.25 -17.38 1.38
CA ARG A 129 -10.92 -16.66 2.48
C ARG A 129 -11.37 -15.26 2.13
N LEU A 130 -10.69 -14.58 1.21
CA LEU A 130 -10.96 -13.19 0.87
C LEU A 130 -11.80 -13.01 -0.41
N GLN A 131 -12.58 -14.03 -0.79
CA GLN A 131 -13.47 -13.94 -1.94
C GLN A 131 -14.48 -12.78 -1.89
N PRO A 132 -15.10 -12.45 -0.74
CA PRO A 132 -15.99 -11.29 -0.68
C PRO A 132 -15.25 -9.96 -0.96
N LEU A 133 -14.00 -9.84 -0.51
CA LEU A 133 -13.15 -8.68 -0.80
C LEU A 133 -12.88 -8.56 -2.31
N LYS A 134 -12.59 -9.69 -2.97
CA LYS A 134 -12.38 -9.75 -4.42
C LYS A 134 -13.65 -9.38 -5.20
N ARG A 135 -14.85 -9.74 -4.71
CA ARG A 135 -16.13 -9.32 -5.31
C ARG A 135 -16.33 -7.81 -5.20
N LYS A 136 -16.11 -7.22 -4.02
CA LYS A 136 -16.09 -5.76 -3.84
C LYS A 136 -15.16 -5.07 -4.84
N TRP A 137 -13.94 -5.58 -5.02
CA TRP A 137 -13.00 -5.01 -6.00
C TRP A 137 -13.48 -5.17 -7.44
N SER A 138 -14.19 -6.26 -7.76
CA SER A 138 -14.79 -6.45 -9.08
C SER A 138 -15.87 -5.41 -9.37
N GLU A 139 -16.72 -5.10 -8.38
CA GLU A 139 -17.75 -4.07 -8.50
C GLU A 139 -17.12 -2.70 -8.71
N ILE A 140 -16.10 -2.35 -7.90
CA ILE A 140 -15.35 -1.10 -8.05
C ILE A 140 -14.75 -0.97 -9.45
N ALA A 141 -14.10 -2.02 -9.95
CA ALA A 141 -13.52 -2.02 -11.29
C ALA A 141 -14.59 -1.85 -12.39
N GLY A 142 -15.81 -2.38 -12.17
CA GLY A 142 -16.94 -2.23 -13.10
C GLY A 142 -17.54 -0.83 -13.15
N TYR A 143 -17.34 0.00 -12.11
CA TYR A 143 -17.78 1.40 -12.11
C TYR A 143 -16.82 2.35 -12.84
N ILE A 144 -15.58 1.92 -13.11
CA ILE A 144 -14.62 2.75 -13.83
C ILE A 144 -14.88 2.61 -15.34
N PRO A 145 -15.19 3.70 -16.07
CA PRO A 145 -15.42 3.63 -17.49
C PRO A 145 -14.16 3.22 -18.25
N SER A 146 -14.34 2.54 -19.39
CA SER A 146 -13.24 2.11 -20.26
C SER A 146 -12.41 3.29 -20.76
N TYR A 147 -13.09 4.39 -21.11
CA TYR A 147 -12.47 5.67 -21.40
C TYR A 147 -12.60 6.60 -20.19
N PHE A 148 -11.46 6.98 -19.61
CA PHE A 148 -11.36 7.88 -18.48
C PHE A 148 -10.39 9.01 -18.85
N SER A 149 -10.87 10.25 -18.82
CA SER A 149 -10.10 11.41 -19.27
C SER A 149 -9.23 11.98 -18.15
N LYS A 150 -8.25 12.81 -18.53
CA LYS A 150 -7.42 13.53 -17.55
C LYS A 150 -8.26 14.46 -16.65
N SER A 151 -9.32 15.10 -17.18
CA SER A 151 -10.19 15.96 -16.37
C SER A 151 -10.97 15.15 -15.34
N GLN A 152 -11.49 13.98 -15.72
CA GLN A 152 -12.17 13.06 -14.80
C GLN A 152 -11.22 12.57 -13.71
N LEU A 153 -9.95 12.29 -14.04
CA LEU A 153 -8.93 11.94 -13.05
C LEU A 153 -8.73 13.05 -12.03
N LYS A 154 -8.58 14.29 -12.50
CA LYS A 154 -8.40 15.44 -11.62
C LYS A 154 -9.57 15.61 -10.67
N GLU A 155 -10.80 15.55 -11.18
CA GLU A 155 -12.02 15.66 -10.38
C GLU A 155 -12.13 14.53 -9.36
N PHE A 156 -11.87 13.29 -9.79
CA PHE A 156 -11.91 12.12 -8.93
C PHE A 156 -10.89 12.17 -7.80
N VAL A 157 -9.63 12.49 -8.10
CA VAL A 157 -8.57 12.59 -7.08
C VAL A 157 -8.84 13.75 -6.13
N ALA A 158 -9.26 14.91 -6.65
CA ALA A 158 -9.59 16.06 -5.81
C ALA A 158 -10.78 15.77 -4.87
N TYR A 159 -11.80 15.05 -5.35
CA TYR A 159 -12.92 14.59 -4.52
C TYR A 159 -12.42 13.73 -3.36
N LEU A 160 -11.60 12.70 -3.65
CA LEU A 160 -11.07 11.80 -2.62
C LEU A 160 -10.20 12.53 -1.59
N ILE A 161 -9.32 13.42 -2.03
CA ILE A 161 -8.49 14.25 -1.13
C ILE A 161 -9.38 15.12 -0.24
N GLY A 162 -10.46 15.68 -0.80
CA GLY A 162 -11.42 16.51 -0.09
C GLY A 162 -12.10 15.80 1.09
N GLU A 163 -12.34 14.50 0.98
CA GLU A 163 -12.93 13.66 2.03
C GLU A 163 -11.95 13.34 3.17
N LYS A 164 -10.64 13.30 2.92
CA LYS A 164 -9.61 12.89 3.89
C LYS A 164 -9.16 14.02 4.82
N ARG A 165 -10.09 14.62 5.57
CA ARG A 165 -9.78 15.73 6.50
C ARG A 165 -8.87 15.31 7.65
N GLY A 166 -7.90 16.15 7.99
CA GLY A 166 -7.07 16.02 9.20
C GLY A 166 -5.88 15.06 9.10
N LYS A 167 -5.69 14.37 7.98
CA LYS A 167 -4.49 13.56 7.72
C LYS A 167 -3.51 14.34 6.86
N ARG A 168 -2.26 14.46 7.33
CA ARG A 168 -1.19 15.18 6.64
C ARG A 168 -0.02 14.27 6.34
N ALA A 169 0.52 14.38 5.13
CA ALA A 169 1.80 13.79 4.76
C ALA A 169 2.88 14.88 4.71
N ARG A 170 4.13 14.49 4.93
CA ARG A 170 5.29 15.36 4.76
C ARG A 170 6.20 14.80 3.69
N VAL A 171 6.66 15.64 2.78
CA VAL A 171 7.65 15.31 1.75
C VAL A 171 8.95 16.02 2.06
N ASP A 172 9.99 15.26 2.31
CA ASP A 172 11.31 15.76 2.68
C ASP A 172 12.42 14.85 2.15
N GLY A 173 13.49 15.43 1.59
CA GLY A 173 14.59 14.69 0.99
C GLY A 173 14.17 13.70 -0.11
N GLY A 174 13.08 14.00 -0.83
CA GLY A 174 12.50 13.10 -1.83
C GLY A 174 11.70 11.92 -1.27
N GLU A 175 11.51 11.84 0.05
CA GLU A 175 10.76 10.77 0.74
C GLU A 175 9.46 11.29 1.35
N VAL A 176 8.53 10.37 1.65
CA VAL A 176 7.23 10.70 2.23
C VAL A 176 7.09 10.12 3.63
N TYR A 177 6.55 10.92 4.53
CA TYR A 177 6.39 10.60 5.95
C TYR A 177 4.97 10.88 6.42
N ASP A 178 4.54 10.15 7.45
CA ASP A 178 3.33 10.50 8.20
C ASP A 178 3.61 11.63 9.21
N VAL A 179 2.57 12.01 9.98
CA VAL A 179 2.64 13.05 11.01
C VAL A 179 3.62 12.74 12.16
N ASN A 180 3.98 11.47 12.33
CA ASN A 180 4.90 10.99 13.36
C ASN A 180 6.31 10.75 12.80
N PHE A 181 6.60 11.24 11.58
CA PHE A 181 7.88 11.04 10.88
C PHE A 181 8.21 9.59 10.55
N ASN A 182 7.21 8.70 10.52
CA ASN A 182 7.43 7.35 10.02
C ASN A 182 7.48 7.39 8.49
N ARG A 183 8.55 6.82 7.92
CA ARG A 183 8.72 6.75 6.47
C ARG A 183 7.70 5.81 5.82
N LEU A 184 6.87 6.37 4.97
CA LEU A 184 5.88 5.67 4.16
C LEU A 184 6.57 5.06 2.93
N LYS A 185 6.23 3.81 2.60
CA LYS A 185 6.78 3.08 1.46
C LYS A 185 5.75 2.14 0.80
N ARG A 186 4.49 2.55 0.72
CA ARG A 186 3.42 1.75 0.08
C ARG A 186 3.62 1.64 -1.42
N THR A 187 4.34 2.57 -2.06
CA THR A 187 4.70 2.50 -3.48
C THR A 187 5.53 1.27 -3.82
N LEU A 188 6.30 0.71 -2.86
CA LEU A 188 7.00 -0.58 -3.02
C LEU A 188 6.04 -1.74 -3.34
N LEU A 189 4.76 -1.61 -2.98
CA LEU A 189 3.72 -2.59 -3.26
C LEU A 189 3.02 -2.35 -4.61
N THR A 190 3.38 -1.29 -5.35
CA THR A 190 2.73 -0.88 -6.61
C THR A 190 3.67 -0.92 -7.83
N GLY A 191 4.75 -1.71 -7.75
CA GLY A 191 5.73 -1.89 -8.83
C GLY A 191 6.85 -0.85 -8.83
N LYS A 192 7.81 -1.00 -9.76
CA LYS A 192 9.10 -0.27 -9.79
C LYS A 192 9.10 1.01 -10.63
N ASN A 193 7.94 1.58 -10.93
CA ASN A 193 7.94 2.86 -11.63
C ASN A 193 8.44 3.93 -10.66
N GLU A 194 9.52 4.62 -10.98
CA GLU A 194 10.02 5.75 -10.18
C GLU A 194 9.33 7.07 -10.55
N GLU A 195 8.74 7.12 -11.74
CA GLU A 195 8.05 8.31 -12.20
C GLU A 195 6.81 8.57 -11.35
N GLY A 196 6.70 9.80 -10.83
CA GLY A 196 5.60 10.19 -9.95
C GLY A 196 5.51 9.36 -8.68
N ARG A 197 6.65 8.85 -8.17
CA ARG A 197 6.67 8.04 -6.94
C ARG A 197 6.15 8.83 -5.74
N ILE A 198 6.55 10.09 -5.60
CA ILE A 198 6.19 10.92 -4.44
C ILE A 198 4.68 11.18 -4.45
N ILE A 199 4.12 11.63 -5.58
CA ILE A 199 2.67 11.85 -5.66
C ILE A 199 1.87 10.58 -5.38
N ARG A 200 2.30 9.42 -5.90
CA ARG A 200 1.62 8.14 -5.63
C ARG A 200 1.73 7.73 -4.18
N GLU A 201 2.88 7.90 -3.53
CA GLU A 201 3.04 7.61 -2.09
C GLU A 201 2.19 8.55 -1.23
N VAL A 202 2.13 9.84 -1.58
CA VAL A 202 1.26 10.83 -0.92
C VAL A 202 -0.21 10.43 -1.06
N ILE A 203 -0.67 10.06 -2.26
CA ILE A 203 -2.05 9.58 -2.47
C ILE A 203 -2.31 8.29 -1.66
N LEU A 204 -1.41 7.29 -1.74
CA LEU A 204 -1.50 6.02 -0.99
C LEU A 204 -1.43 6.22 0.52
N SER A 205 -0.93 7.35 1.01
CA SER A 205 -1.00 7.72 2.43
C SER A 205 -2.40 8.10 2.90
N ALA A 206 -3.34 8.29 1.96
CA ALA A 206 -4.70 8.76 2.19
C ALA A 206 -4.73 10.07 3.00
N CYS A 207 -3.80 10.98 2.71
CA CYS A 207 -3.74 12.30 3.32
C CYS A 207 -4.58 13.33 2.54
N GLY A 208 -5.16 14.27 3.27
CA GLY A 208 -5.87 15.42 2.73
C GLY A 208 -5.01 16.66 2.55
N ASP A 209 -3.85 16.71 3.20
CA ASP A 209 -2.90 17.82 3.15
C ASP A 209 -1.46 17.28 3.01
N VAL A 210 -0.57 18.08 2.41
CA VAL A 210 0.83 17.72 2.19
C VAL A 210 1.74 18.91 2.44
N ASP A 211 2.72 18.74 3.32
CA ASP A 211 3.81 19.70 3.54
C ASP A 211 5.03 19.28 2.70
N VAL A 212 5.52 20.15 1.85
CA VAL A 212 6.67 19.92 0.95
C VAL A 212 7.83 20.78 1.41
N MET A 213 8.84 20.13 2.01
CA MET A 213 10.00 20.78 2.62
C MET A 213 11.19 20.93 1.67
N THR A 214 11.16 20.25 0.52
CA THR A 214 12.26 20.22 -0.45
C THR A 214 11.75 20.32 -1.88
N LYS A 215 12.63 20.75 -2.80
CA LYS A 215 12.31 20.79 -4.22
C LYS A 215 12.03 19.38 -4.75
N LEU A 216 10.98 19.26 -5.56
CA LEU A 216 10.52 17.97 -6.10
C LEU A 216 10.91 17.78 -7.57
N PRO A 217 10.92 16.53 -8.05
CA PRO A 217 10.92 16.26 -9.49
C PRO A 217 9.71 16.94 -10.17
N GLU A 218 9.91 17.38 -11.42
CA GLU A 218 8.92 18.21 -12.16
C GLU A 218 7.53 17.56 -12.23
N LYS A 219 7.46 16.25 -12.49
CA LYS A 219 6.20 15.53 -12.58
C LYS A 219 5.49 15.45 -11.23
N ASP A 220 6.22 15.13 -10.15
CA ASP A 220 5.64 15.07 -8.80
C ASP A 220 5.11 16.44 -8.36
N GLU A 221 5.88 17.51 -8.58
CA GLU A 221 5.43 18.88 -8.27
C GLU A 221 4.17 19.25 -9.06
N LYS A 222 4.16 18.99 -10.37
CA LYS A 222 3.02 19.27 -11.26
C LYS A 222 1.75 18.62 -10.74
N TYR A 223 1.78 17.32 -10.45
CA TYR A 223 0.58 16.60 -10.00
C TYR A 223 0.17 16.95 -8.56
N LEU A 224 1.12 17.20 -7.66
CA LEU A 224 0.80 17.69 -6.32
C LEU A 224 0.06 19.03 -6.39
N ARG A 225 0.56 19.98 -7.20
CA ARG A 225 -0.15 21.26 -7.42
C ARG A 225 -1.50 21.06 -8.08
N GLU A 226 -1.60 20.17 -9.07
CA GLU A 226 -2.83 19.91 -9.83
C GLU A 226 -3.94 19.30 -8.96
N PHE A 227 -3.61 18.36 -8.08
CA PHE A 227 -4.60 17.61 -7.28
C PHE A 227 -4.83 18.16 -5.87
N TYR A 228 -3.77 18.58 -5.17
CA TYR A 228 -3.88 19.09 -3.80
C TYR A 228 -4.14 20.60 -3.79
N GLY A 229 -3.69 21.35 -4.81
CA GLY A 229 -3.90 22.79 -4.92
C GLY A 229 -3.48 23.53 -3.64
N LYS A 230 -4.44 24.18 -2.96
CA LYS A 230 -4.20 24.90 -1.69
C LYS A 230 -3.81 24.01 -0.50
N ARG A 231 -4.00 22.69 -0.62
CA ARG A 231 -3.66 21.68 0.39
C ARG A 231 -2.22 21.17 0.26
N ALA A 232 -1.48 21.63 -0.75
CA ALA A 232 -0.05 21.42 -0.86
C ALA A 232 0.71 22.67 -0.41
N HIS A 233 1.43 22.56 0.71
CA HIS A 233 2.17 23.65 1.33
C HIS A 233 3.66 23.50 0.97
N PHE A 234 4.16 24.34 0.08
CA PHE A 234 5.58 24.37 -0.29
C PHE A 234 6.32 25.34 0.65
N LEU A 235 7.25 24.82 1.45
CA LEU A 235 7.84 25.49 2.62
C LEU A 235 9.35 25.76 2.49
N PHE A 236 9.88 25.74 1.26
CA PHE A 236 11.28 26.01 0.94
C PHE A 236 11.47 27.34 0.21
#